data_AF-A0A8W8NJH3-F1
#
_entry.id   AF-A0A8W8NJH3-F1
#
_cell.length_a   1.000
_cell.length_b   1.000
_cell.length_c   1.000
_cell.angle_alpha   90.00
_cell.angle_beta   90.00
_cell.angle_gamma   90.00
#
_symmetry.space_group_name_H-M   'P 1'
#
loop_
_entity.id
_entity.type
_entity.pdbx_description
1 polymer ?
#
loop_
_entity_poly.entity_id
_entity_poly.type
_entity_poly.pdbx_seq_one_letter_code
_entity_poly.pdbx_strand_id
1 'polypeptide(L)'
;MQRSPDTCIVSPCSYKLVISSQTKHCSDKQTLFRCVRLSFKVMVTNMTLLLKTVKTVEDEAARGTRALESTIEAIGQEVKSYEAGTLPEKKAMAEDLIRLTKPITMATAKAVAAGNSGHQEDVIICANMGR
;
A
#
# COMPACT_ATOMS: atom_id res chain seq x y z
N MET A 1 -13.58 28.52 13.80
CA MET A 1 -13.27 28.46 12.35
C MET A 1 -12.17 27.44 12.16
N GLN A 2 -12.51 26.17 11.93
CA GLN A 2 -11.78 25.24 11.06
C GLN A 2 -12.51 23.90 11.06
N ARG A 3 -12.98 23.53 9.86
CA ARG A 3 -13.58 22.25 9.53
C ARG A 3 -12.49 21.18 9.54
N SER A 4 -12.82 19.99 10.04
CA SER A 4 -12.10 18.75 9.77
C SER A 4 -13.05 17.74 9.12
N PRO A 5 -12.52 16.81 8.31
CA PRO A 5 -13.08 16.52 6.99
C PRO A 5 -14.00 15.30 6.96
N ASP A 6 -15.11 15.44 6.24
CA ASP A 6 -15.77 14.44 5.41
C ASP A 6 -15.57 12.96 5.78
N THR A 7 -16.10 12.57 6.93
CA THR A 7 -16.59 11.20 7.09
C THR A 7 -17.72 11.03 6.08
N CYS A 8 -17.41 10.46 4.92
CA CYS A 8 -18.40 10.01 3.94
C CYS A 8 -19.22 8.87 4.56
N ILE A 9 -20.10 9.21 5.49
CA ILE A 9 -21.22 8.36 5.86
C ILE A 9 -22.10 8.36 4.61
N VAL A 10 -21.96 7.32 3.78
CA VAL A 10 -22.88 7.11 2.67
C VAL A 10 -24.23 6.83 3.29
N SER A 11 -25.02 7.90 3.47
CA SER A 11 -26.25 7.88 4.24
C SER A 11 -27.22 6.87 3.63
N PRO A 12 -27.92 6.05 4.43
CA PRO A 12 -29.02 5.19 3.97
C PRO A 12 -30.04 5.91 3.09
N CYS A 13 -30.16 7.24 3.23
CA CYS A 13 -31.00 8.09 2.38
C CYS A 13 -30.59 8.08 0.88
N SER A 14 -29.30 8.01 0.56
CA SER A 14 -28.82 8.05 -0.83
C SER A 14 -29.17 6.78 -1.61
N TYR A 15 -29.06 5.61 -0.96
CA TYR A 15 -29.42 4.33 -1.57
C TYR A 15 -30.94 4.17 -1.75
N LYS A 16 -31.73 4.66 -0.77
CA LYS A 16 -33.19 4.75 -0.90
C LYS A 16 -33.60 5.62 -2.09
N LEU A 17 -32.88 6.71 -2.36
CA LEU A 17 -33.17 7.62 -3.47
C LEU A 17 -32.98 6.95 -4.84
N VAL A 18 -31.90 6.18 -5.04
CA VAL A 18 -31.59 5.53 -6.32
C VAL A 18 -32.60 4.45 -6.67
N ILE A 19 -32.92 3.56 -5.72
CA ILE A 19 -33.91 2.50 -5.95
C ILE A 19 -35.28 3.13 -6.18
N SER A 20 -35.68 4.11 -5.35
CA SER A 20 -36.93 4.85 -5.51
C SER A 20 -37.03 5.50 -6.89
N SER A 21 -35.96 6.13 -7.38
CA SER A 21 -35.96 6.76 -8.71
C SER A 21 -36.17 5.77 -9.84
N GLN A 22 -35.52 4.61 -9.78
CA GLN A 22 -35.59 3.58 -10.84
C GLN A 22 -36.91 2.81 -10.82
N THR A 23 -37.59 2.72 -9.68
CA THR A 23 -38.88 2.02 -9.56
C THR A 23 -40.09 2.89 -9.89
N LYS A 24 -39.94 4.22 -9.99
CA LYS A 24 -41.04 5.17 -10.26
C LYS A 24 -41.78 4.93 -11.58
N HIS A 25 -41.12 4.33 -12.56
CA HIS A 25 -41.69 4.06 -13.89
C HIS A 25 -42.09 2.59 -14.09
N CYS A 26 -42.04 1.78 -13.04
CA CYS A 26 -42.29 0.34 -13.13
C CYS A 26 -43.78 0.06 -12.82
N SER A 27 -44.59 -0.17 -13.86
CA SER A 27 -46.07 -0.26 -13.78
C SER A 27 -46.65 -1.61 -13.32
N ASP A 28 -45.92 -2.71 -13.49
CA ASP A 28 -46.36 -4.05 -13.09
C ASP A 28 -45.34 -4.77 -12.17
N LYS A 29 -45.79 -5.83 -11.47
CA LYS A 29 -44.96 -6.57 -10.50
C LYS A 29 -43.70 -7.19 -11.12
N GLN A 30 -43.79 -7.68 -12.34
CA GLN A 30 -42.67 -8.34 -13.03
C GLN A 30 -41.63 -7.32 -13.48
N THR A 31 -42.07 -6.16 -13.98
CA THR A 31 -41.18 -5.04 -14.31
C THR A 31 -40.56 -4.45 -13.05
N LEU A 32 -41.32 -4.29 -11.95
CA LEU A 32 -40.80 -3.81 -10.65
C LEU A 32 -39.68 -4.71 -10.09
N PHE A 33 -39.88 -6.03 -10.09
CA PHE A 33 -38.85 -6.99 -9.67
C PHE A 33 -37.58 -6.85 -10.51
N ARG A 34 -37.73 -6.66 -11.83
CA ARG A 34 -36.61 -6.39 -12.75
C ARG A 34 -35.91 -5.06 -12.44
N CYS A 35 -36.65 -3.97 -12.22
CA CYS A 35 -36.14 -2.65 -11.84
C CYS A 35 -35.25 -2.76 -10.58
N VAL A 36 -35.76 -3.41 -9.52
CA VAL A 36 -35.05 -3.58 -8.24
C VAL A 36 -33.79 -4.44 -8.42
N ARG A 37 -33.91 -5.58 -9.11
CA ARG A 37 -32.76 -6.47 -9.35
C ARG A 37 -31.64 -5.78 -10.12
N LEU A 38 -31.97 -4.97 -11.13
CA LEU A 38 -30.99 -4.22 -11.90
C LEU A 38 -30.36 -3.10 -11.07
N SER A 39 -31.15 -2.37 -10.28
CA SER A 39 -30.67 -1.31 -9.39
C SER A 39 -29.70 -1.85 -8.33
N PHE A 40 -30.04 -2.98 -7.71
CA PHE A 40 -29.15 -3.68 -6.78
C PHE A 40 -27.86 -4.13 -7.47
N LYS A 41 -27.96 -4.71 -8.68
CA LYS A 41 -26.77 -5.13 -9.45
C LYS A 41 -25.82 -3.95 -9.71
N VAL A 42 -26.33 -2.78 -10.09
CA VAL A 42 -25.53 -1.57 -10.31
C VAL A 42 -24.85 -1.11 -9.01
N MET A 43 -25.59 -1.08 -7.91
CA MET A 43 -25.05 -0.71 -6.59
C MET A 43 -23.90 -1.64 -6.17
N VAL A 44 -24.10 -2.96 -6.27
CA VAL A 44 -23.07 -3.95 -5.92
C VAL A 44 -21.85 -3.78 -6.82
N THR A 45 -22.06 -3.61 -8.14
CA THR A 45 -20.96 -3.42 -9.09
C THR A 45 -20.14 -2.18 -8.73
N ASN A 46 -20.79 -1.05 -8.45
CA ASN A 46 -20.11 0.20 -8.11
C ASN A 46 -19.37 0.10 -6.77
N MET A 47 -19.96 -0.56 -5.78
CA MET A 47 -19.31 -0.83 -4.50
C MET A 47 -18.06 -1.70 -4.69
N THR A 48 -18.17 -2.77 -5.47
CA THR A 48 -17.01 -3.64 -5.77
C THR A 48 -15.91 -2.88 -6.50
N LEU A 49 -16.25 -2.01 -7.45
CA LEU A 49 -15.26 -1.19 -8.15
C LEU A 49 -14.57 -0.20 -7.20
N LEU A 50 -15.31 0.42 -6.29
CA LEU A 50 -14.72 1.29 -5.25
C LEU A 50 -13.74 0.51 -4.37
N LEU A 51 -14.12 -0.69 -3.91
CA LEU A 51 -13.24 -1.54 -3.10
C LEU A 51 -11.98 -1.96 -3.85
N LYS A 52 -12.09 -2.24 -5.17
CA LYS A 52 -10.92 -2.49 -6.02
C LYS A 52 -9.99 -1.28 -6.07
N THR A 53 -10.54 -0.08 -6.28
CA THR A 53 -9.75 1.15 -6.29
C THR A 53 -9.07 1.41 -4.95
N VAL A 54 -9.77 1.22 -3.83
CA VAL A 54 -9.19 1.35 -2.48
C VAL A 54 -8.02 0.37 -2.31
N LYS A 55 -8.21 -0.90 -2.67
CA LYS A 55 -7.15 -1.90 -2.58
C LYS A 55 -5.93 -1.55 -3.42
N THR A 56 -6.14 -1.03 -4.63
CA THR A 56 -5.05 -0.56 -5.50
C THR A 56 -4.28 0.60 -4.87
N VAL A 57 -4.98 1.57 -4.27
CA VAL A 57 -4.33 2.70 -3.57
C VAL A 57 -3.51 2.21 -2.37
N GLU A 58 -4.06 1.30 -1.57
CA GLU A 58 -3.33 0.69 -0.45
C GLU A 58 -2.08 -0.07 -0.91
N ASP A 59 -2.15 -0.82 -2.01
CA ASP A 59 -1.00 -1.55 -2.53
C ASP A 59 0.13 -0.64 -2.99
N GLU A 60 -0.21 0.45 -3.68
CA GLU A 60 0.78 1.44 -4.11
C GLU A 60 1.41 2.15 -2.90
N ALA A 61 0.61 2.52 -1.91
CA ALA A 61 1.09 3.15 -0.68
C ALA A 61 1.97 2.24 0.19
N ALA A 62 1.86 0.91 0.04
CA ALA A 62 2.61 -0.06 0.83
C ALA A 62 3.84 -0.63 0.11
N ARG A 63 4.09 -0.31 -1.16
CA ARG A 63 5.15 -0.97 -1.94
C ARG A 63 6.55 -0.74 -1.37
N GLY A 64 6.88 0.51 -1.01
CA GLY A 64 8.15 0.86 -0.39
C GLY A 64 8.29 0.29 1.03
N THR A 65 7.22 0.33 1.81
CA THR A 65 7.20 -0.29 3.15
C THR A 65 7.52 -1.78 3.08
N ARG A 66 6.89 -2.53 2.16
CA ARG A 66 7.15 -3.96 1.96
C ARG A 66 8.59 -4.24 1.52
N ALA A 67 9.17 -3.39 0.65
CA ALA A 67 10.57 -3.51 0.26
C ALA A 67 11.53 -3.28 1.45
N LEU A 68 11.21 -2.32 2.32
CA LEU A 68 11.98 -2.02 3.51
C LEU A 68 11.89 -3.14 4.55
N GLU A 69 10.70 -3.71 4.77
CA GLU A 69 10.50 -4.89 5.65
C GLU A 69 11.38 -6.06 5.20
N SER A 70 11.39 -6.38 3.90
CA SER A 70 12.25 -7.42 3.35
C SER A 70 13.74 -7.14 3.57
N THR A 71 14.16 -5.86 3.50
CA THR A 71 15.54 -5.46 3.75
C THR A 71 15.90 -5.62 5.23
N ILE A 72 15.00 -5.24 6.14
CA ILE A 72 15.17 -5.42 7.59
C ILE A 72 15.32 -6.91 7.93
N GLU A 73 14.49 -7.77 7.33
CA GLU A 73 14.58 -9.22 7.51
C GLU A 73 15.91 -9.78 7.01
N ALA A 74 16.38 -9.36 5.83
CA ALA A 74 17.66 -9.78 5.29
C ALA A 74 18.83 -9.37 6.19
N ILE A 75 18.87 -8.12 6.67
CA ILE A 75 19.90 -7.66 7.62
C ILE A 75 19.80 -8.45 8.93
N GLY A 76 18.59 -8.70 9.42
CA GLY A 76 18.38 -9.50 10.62
C GLY A 76 18.88 -10.94 10.49
N GLN A 77 18.81 -11.53 9.29
CA GLN A 77 19.42 -12.83 9.00
C GLN A 77 20.95 -12.74 9.02
N GLU A 78 21.55 -11.73 8.40
CA GLU A 78 23.01 -11.53 8.39
C GLU A 78 23.58 -11.31 9.80
N VAL A 79 22.90 -10.53 10.65
CA VAL A 79 23.29 -10.34 12.05
C VAL A 79 23.30 -11.67 12.81
N LYS A 80 22.25 -12.48 12.66
CA LYS A 80 22.20 -13.81 13.30
C LYS A 80 23.31 -14.73 12.80
N SER A 81 23.58 -14.72 11.50
CA SER A 81 24.67 -15.49 10.89
C SER A 81 26.06 -15.05 11.39
N TYR A 82 26.24 -13.75 11.62
CA TYR A 82 27.46 -13.20 12.22
C TYR A 82 27.63 -13.61 13.68
N GLU A 83 26.57 -13.49 14.49
CA GLU A 83 26.57 -13.88 15.92
C GLU A 83 26.73 -15.39 16.13
N ALA A 84 26.28 -16.21 15.18
CA ALA A 84 26.47 -17.67 15.22
C ALA A 84 27.94 -18.11 15.11
N GLY A 85 28.87 -17.20 14.80
CA GLY A 85 30.30 -17.50 14.72
C GLY A 85 30.66 -18.39 13.52
N THR A 86 29.82 -18.38 12.49
CA THR A 86 30.04 -19.15 11.26
C THR A 86 31.37 -18.73 10.63
N LEU A 87 32.25 -19.70 10.38
CA LEU A 87 33.57 -19.41 9.80
C LEU A 87 33.40 -18.78 8.41
N PRO A 88 33.99 -17.61 8.15
CA PRO A 88 33.89 -16.98 6.84
C PRO A 88 34.59 -17.84 5.79
N GLU A 89 33.95 -18.02 4.63
CA GLU A 89 34.52 -18.81 3.52
C GLU A 89 35.78 -18.17 2.92
N LYS A 90 35.93 -16.84 3.09
CA LYS A 90 37.01 -16.06 2.50
C LYS A 90 37.64 -15.16 3.56
N LYS A 91 38.97 -15.04 3.50
CA LYS A 91 39.69 -14.00 4.25
C LYS A 91 39.46 -12.64 3.58
N ALA A 92 39.14 -11.63 4.37
CA ALA A 92 39.04 -10.25 3.93
C ALA A 92 40.27 -9.46 4.41
N MET A 93 40.70 -8.50 3.61
CA MET A 93 41.76 -7.55 3.97
C MET A 93 41.17 -6.27 4.57
N ALA A 94 41.99 -5.47 5.27
CA ALA A 94 41.55 -4.20 5.85
C ALA A 94 41.06 -3.22 4.77
N GLU A 95 41.67 -3.25 3.58
CA GLU A 95 41.27 -2.45 2.42
C GLU A 95 39.88 -2.83 1.92
N ASP A 96 39.48 -4.10 2.05
CA ASP A 96 38.13 -4.55 1.70
C ASP A 96 37.10 -3.93 2.64
N LEU A 97 37.39 -3.91 3.95
CA LEU A 97 36.52 -3.26 4.93
C LEU A 97 36.39 -1.76 4.66
N ILE A 98 37.50 -1.06 4.38
CA ILE A 98 37.46 0.37 4.02
C ILE A 98 36.59 0.60 2.78
N ARG A 99 36.68 -0.28 1.78
CA ARG A 99 35.88 -0.18 0.56
C ARG A 99 34.38 -0.42 0.82
N LEU A 100 34.04 -1.38 1.68
CA LEU A 100 32.65 -1.70 2.04
C LEU A 100 31.99 -0.64 2.93
N THR A 101 32.76 0.06 3.78
CA THR A 101 32.22 1.09 4.67
C THR A 101 31.93 2.41 3.94
N LYS A 102 32.64 2.73 2.86
CA LYS A 102 32.45 3.97 2.08
C LYS A 102 31.01 4.22 1.59
N PRO A 103 30.31 3.26 0.95
CA PRO A 103 28.95 3.48 0.48
C PRO A 103 27.92 3.68 1.61
N ILE A 104 28.21 3.31 2.86
CA ILE A 104 27.28 3.44 3.99
C ILE A 104 26.88 4.90 4.21
N THR A 105 27.81 5.85 4.06
CA THR A 105 27.51 7.29 4.20
C THR A 105 26.47 7.77 3.18
N MET A 106 26.51 7.23 1.95
CA MET A 106 25.53 7.57 0.93
C MET A 106 24.18 6.89 1.20
N ALA A 107 24.21 5.62 1.64
CA ALA A 107 22.99 4.88 2.00
C ALA A 107 22.23 5.58 3.15
N THR A 108 22.92 6.05 4.18
CA THR A 108 22.28 6.77 5.30
C THR A 108 21.72 8.12 4.88
N ALA A 109 22.45 8.90 4.07
CA ALA A 109 21.93 10.15 3.51
C ALA A 109 20.67 9.90 2.66
N LYS A 110 20.65 8.81 1.89
CA LYS A 110 19.51 8.44 1.06
C LYS A 110 18.31 7.97 1.90
N ALA A 111 18.54 7.29 3.03
CA ALA A 111 17.49 6.93 3.98
C ALA A 111 16.78 8.16 4.56
N VAL A 112 17.55 9.18 4.96
CA VAL A 112 16.97 10.45 5.45
C VAL A 112 16.18 11.15 4.36
N ALA A 113 16.73 11.23 3.14
CA ALA A 113 16.05 11.84 2.00
C ALA A 113 14.75 11.10 1.65
N ALA A 114 14.77 9.77 1.59
CA ALA A 114 13.59 8.94 1.34
C ALA A 114 12.51 9.15 2.41
N GLY A 115 12.89 9.17 3.69
CA GLY A 115 11.98 9.45 4.80
C GLY A 115 11.33 10.84 4.73
N ASN A 116 12.08 11.86 4.30
CA ASN A 116 11.55 13.21 4.12
C ASN A 116 10.67 13.34 2.87
N SER A 117 10.97 12.58 1.80
CA SER A 117 10.20 12.64 0.55
C SER A 117 8.80 12.05 0.71
N GLY A 118 8.64 10.99 1.50
CA GLY A 118 7.43 10.17 1.54
C GLY A 118 7.11 9.45 0.22
N HIS A 119 8.01 9.49 -0.77
CA HIS A 119 7.81 8.87 -2.08
C HIS A 119 8.17 7.39 -2.01
N GLN A 120 7.24 6.51 -2.38
CA GLN A 120 7.44 5.07 -2.31
C GLN A 120 8.62 4.60 -3.16
N GLU A 121 8.89 5.24 -4.29
CA GLU A 121 10.03 4.94 -5.15
C GLU A 121 11.38 5.22 -4.45
N ASP A 122 11.48 6.34 -3.75
CA ASP A 122 12.70 6.70 -3.00
C ASP A 122 12.94 5.72 -1.85
N VAL A 123 11.88 5.24 -1.20
CA VAL A 123 11.94 4.20 -0.17
C VAL A 123 12.41 2.86 -0.76
N ILE A 124 11.93 2.47 -1.93
CA ILE A 124 12.37 1.24 -2.63
C ILE A 124 13.85 1.32 -2.99
N ILE A 125 14.28 2.45 -3.58
CA ILE A 125 15.68 2.65 -3.95
C ILE A 125 16.57 2.64 -2.70
N CYS A 126 16.12 3.26 -1.60
CA CYS A 126 16.83 3.23 -0.33
C CYS A 126 16.94 1.80 0.23
N ALA A 127 15.83 1.04 0.23
CA ALA A 127 15.80 -0.35 0.70
C ALA A 127 16.81 -1.21 -0.08
N ASN A 128 16.81 -1.10 -1.41
CA ASN A 128 17.76 -1.82 -2.26
C ASN A 128 19.22 -1.40 -2.07
N MET A 129 19.48 -0.16 -1.63
CA MET A 129 20.83 0.32 -1.32
C MET A 129 21.30 -0.11 0.07
N GLY A 130 20.37 -0.32 1.00
CA GLY A 130 20.67 -0.75 2.37
C GLY A 130 20.85 -2.26 2.52
N ARG A 131 20.39 -3.05 1.55
CA ARG A 131 20.60 -4.49 1.47
C ARG A 131 21.99 -4.83 0.92
#